data_AF-A0AA88VHI8-F1
#
_entry.id   AF-A0AA88VHI8-F1
#
_cell.length_a   1.000
_cell.length_b   1.000
_cell.length_c   1.000
_cell.angle_alpha   90.00
_cell.angle_beta   90.00
_cell.angle_gamma   90.00
#
_symmetry.space_group_name_H-M   'P 1'
#
loop_
_entity.id
_entity.type
_entity.pdbx_description
1 polymer ?
#
loop_
_entity_poly.entity_id
_entity_poly.type
_entity_poly.pdbx_seq_one_letter_code
_entity_poly.pdbx_strand_id
1 'polypeptide(L)'
;MSFQVTINYLLGHLGKKYSNTVGVVDLGGGSVQMAYAISEMDAAKAPRISDGEDSYVREMYLKGTKYFLYVHSYLNYGLLAARAEILIWQSMHLGSSSGYITFFPAGFLDPNLPYAKVGPIGFSDAAKRACETRLEDAKAIYPRVEQDNLPYLCMDLVYQFTLLVDGFALDPWQEITLVKKVQYQNSLVEAAWPLGSAIEVASSS
;
A
#
# COMPACT_ATOMS: atom_id res chain seq x y z
N MET A 1 -2.89 8.51 -6.24
CA MET A 1 -3.13 8.84 -7.66
C MET A 1 -1.92 8.48 -8.51
N SER A 2 -0.81 9.21 -8.41
CA SER A 2 0.32 9.04 -9.35
C SER A 2 0.98 7.67 -9.31
N PHE A 3 0.99 6.97 -8.17
CA PHE A 3 1.45 5.58 -8.13
C PHE A 3 0.63 4.63 -9.02
N GLN A 4 -0.70 4.85 -9.12
CA GLN A 4 -1.58 4.06 -9.99
C GLN A 4 -1.22 4.27 -11.47
N VAL A 5 -0.92 5.51 -11.85
CA VAL A 5 -0.48 5.88 -13.20
C VAL A 5 0.86 5.21 -13.51
N THR A 6 1.83 5.24 -12.59
CA THR A 6 3.12 4.55 -12.71
C THR A 6 2.93 3.07 -13.06
N ILE A 7 2.18 2.33 -12.24
CA ILE A 7 1.99 0.89 -12.45
C ILE A 7 1.34 0.61 -13.79
N ASN A 8 0.27 1.32 -14.13
CA ASN A 8 -0.44 1.08 -15.39
C ASN A 8 0.34 1.52 -16.62
N TYR A 9 1.25 2.49 -16.50
CA TYR A 9 2.18 2.82 -17.56
C TYR A 9 3.19 1.69 -17.76
N LEU A 10 3.84 1.23 -16.69
CA LEU A 10 4.87 0.20 -16.74
C LEU A 10 4.31 -1.16 -17.21
N LEU A 11 3.05 -1.47 -16.89
CA LEU A 11 2.36 -2.67 -17.38
C LEU A 11 1.75 -2.49 -18.78
N GLY A 12 1.84 -1.31 -19.39
CA GLY A 12 1.26 -1.04 -20.70
C GLY A 12 -0.27 -1.11 -20.71
N HIS A 13 -0.91 -0.74 -19.60
CA HIS A 13 -2.37 -0.73 -19.43
C HIS A 13 -3.00 0.63 -19.73
N LEU A 14 -2.23 1.72 -19.71
CA LEU A 14 -2.73 3.04 -20.13
C LEU A 14 -3.16 3.03 -21.61
N GLY A 15 -4.28 3.68 -21.89
CA GLY A 15 -4.97 3.70 -23.19
C GLY A 15 -5.93 2.52 -23.40
N LYS A 16 -6.02 1.57 -22.46
CA LYS A 16 -6.99 0.46 -22.49
C LYS A 16 -8.26 0.82 -21.70
N LYS A 17 -9.31 -0.01 -21.79
CA LYS A 17 -10.50 0.13 -20.94
C LYS A 17 -10.12 0.13 -19.45
N TYR A 18 -10.86 0.88 -18.63
CA TYR A 18 -10.61 0.98 -17.18
C TYR A 18 -10.57 -0.40 -16.49
N SER A 19 -11.41 -1.35 -16.92
CA SER A 19 -11.45 -2.72 -16.42
C SER A 19 -10.16 -3.53 -16.64
N ASN A 20 -9.29 -3.08 -17.55
CA ASN A 20 -8.00 -3.72 -17.83
C ASN A 20 -6.85 -3.05 -17.07
N THR A 21 -7.13 -2.02 -16.26
CA THR A 21 -6.14 -1.36 -15.41
C THR A 21 -6.01 -2.08 -14.07
N VAL A 22 -4.90 -1.85 -13.39
CA VAL A 22 -4.62 -2.39 -12.06
C VAL A 22 -4.89 -1.30 -11.02
N GLY A 23 -5.60 -1.67 -9.95
CA GLY A 23 -5.73 -0.87 -8.74
C GLY A 23 -4.50 -1.02 -7.85
N VAL A 24 -4.16 0.03 -7.10
CA VAL A 24 -2.98 0.06 -6.24
C VAL A 24 -3.34 0.44 -4.82
N VAL A 25 -2.63 -0.17 -3.88
CA VAL A 25 -2.56 0.24 -2.48
C VAL A 25 -1.12 0.66 -2.20
N ASP A 26 -0.92 1.89 -1.75
CA ASP A 26 0.39 2.44 -1.37
C ASP A 26 0.41 2.61 0.14
N LEU A 27 1.16 1.75 0.85
CA LEU A 27 1.29 1.80 2.29
C LEU A 27 2.55 2.58 2.68
N GLY A 28 2.39 3.88 2.87
CA GLY A 28 3.45 4.77 3.35
C GLY A 28 3.62 4.73 4.87
N GLY A 29 4.50 5.61 5.38
CA GLY A 29 4.74 5.73 6.82
C GLY A 29 3.59 6.39 7.57
N GLY A 30 3.06 7.51 7.05
CA GLY A 30 2.01 8.29 7.71
C GLY A 30 0.60 8.11 7.17
N SER A 31 0.46 7.53 5.98
CA SER A 31 -0.84 7.32 5.33
C SER A 31 -0.82 6.08 4.44
N VAL A 32 -2.00 5.57 4.11
CA VAL A 32 -2.20 4.57 3.06
C VAL A 32 -3.11 5.15 1.98
N GLN A 33 -2.75 4.96 0.72
CA GLN A 33 -3.57 5.38 -0.42
C GLN A 33 -4.15 4.17 -1.13
N MET A 34 -5.42 4.28 -1.54
CA MET A 34 -6.07 3.36 -2.47
C MET A 34 -6.39 4.12 -3.75
N ALA A 35 -6.05 3.56 -4.90
CA ALA A 35 -6.42 4.14 -6.18
C ALA A 35 -6.72 3.08 -7.25
N TYR A 36 -7.87 3.20 -7.92
CA TYR A 36 -8.27 2.31 -9.01
C TYR A 36 -9.23 3.01 -9.98
N ALA A 37 -9.25 2.55 -11.23
CA ALA A 37 -10.13 3.11 -12.24
C ALA A 37 -11.54 2.53 -12.12
N ILE A 38 -12.54 3.38 -12.29
CA ILE A 38 -13.96 3.04 -12.20
C ILE A 38 -14.71 3.42 -13.48
N SER A 39 -15.95 2.92 -13.59
CA SER A 39 -16.83 3.31 -14.68
C SER A 39 -17.31 4.76 -14.54
N GLU A 40 -17.68 5.39 -15.65
CA GLU A 40 -18.31 6.71 -15.64
C GLU A 40 -19.62 6.71 -14.84
N MET A 41 -20.37 5.59 -14.86
CA MET A 41 -21.60 5.44 -14.09
C MET A 41 -21.35 5.43 -12.58
N ASP A 42 -20.26 4.83 -12.12
CA ASP A 42 -19.91 4.81 -10.70
C ASP A 42 -19.32 6.16 -10.28
N ALA A 43 -18.52 6.78 -11.15
CA ALA A 43 -18.01 8.13 -10.95
C ALA A 43 -19.15 9.16 -10.78
N ALA A 44 -20.20 9.06 -11.58
CA ALA A 44 -21.37 9.94 -11.49
C ALA A 44 -22.17 9.77 -10.19
N LYS A 45 -22.06 8.61 -9.52
CA LYS A 45 -22.72 8.31 -8.23
C LYS A 45 -21.84 8.65 -7.03
N ALA A 46 -20.58 9.01 -7.25
CA ALA A 46 -19.65 9.27 -6.16
C ALA A 46 -20.15 10.44 -5.29
N PRO A 47 -20.09 10.32 -3.94
CA PRO A 47 -20.45 11.40 -3.05
C PRO A 47 -19.63 12.66 -3.34
N ARG A 48 -20.29 13.81 -3.35
CA ARG A 48 -19.61 15.12 -3.38
C ARG A 48 -19.23 15.50 -1.96
N ILE A 49 -17.95 15.73 -1.72
CA ILE A 49 -17.45 16.16 -0.40
C ILE A 49 -17.70 17.67 -0.26
N SER A 50 -18.25 18.11 0.87
CA SER A 50 -18.69 19.50 1.09
C SER A 50 -17.61 20.45 1.59
N ASP A 51 -16.43 19.98 2.01
CA ASP A 51 -15.54 20.78 2.86
C ASP A 51 -14.06 20.71 2.47
N GLY A 52 -13.71 21.35 1.34
CA GLY A 52 -12.31 21.64 0.98
C GLY A 52 -11.41 20.44 0.68
N GLU A 53 -11.93 19.22 0.76
CA GLU A 53 -11.23 17.98 0.46
C GLU A 53 -11.34 17.62 -1.03
N ASP A 54 -10.31 16.97 -1.57
CA ASP A 54 -10.32 16.48 -2.95
C ASP A 54 -11.42 15.43 -3.13
N SER A 55 -12.26 15.60 -4.15
CA SER A 55 -13.24 14.61 -4.59
C SER A 55 -12.65 13.20 -4.60
N TYR A 56 -13.42 12.21 -4.13
CA TYR A 56 -13.06 10.79 -4.19
C TYR A 56 -12.72 10.32 -5.61
N VAL A 57 -13.25 11.00 -6.62
CA VAL A 57 -13.02 10.68 -8.03
C VAL A 57 -12.27 11.81 -8.70
N ARG A 58 -11.15 11.47 -9.35
CA ARG A 58 -10.39 12.35 -10.23
C ARG A 58 -10.57 11.93 -11.67
N GLU A 59 -10.91 12.90 -12.52
CA GLU A 59 -10.94 12.73 -13.97
C GLU A 59 -9.55 12.99 -14.54
N MET A 60 -9.09 12.11 -15.44
CA MET A 60 -7.78 12.23 -16.08
C MET A 60 -7.84 11.79 -17.54
N TYR A 61 -7.04 12.43 -18.39
CA TYR A 61 -6.86 12.01 -19.77
C TYR A 61 -5.45 11.44 -19.94
N LEU A 62 -5.34 10.13 -20.12
CA LEU A 62 -4.06 9.43 -20.18
C LEU A 62 -3.98 8.63 -21.48
N LYS A 63 -2.97 8.94 -22.31
CA LYS A 63 -2.72 8.27 -23.60
C LYS A 63 -3.97 8.19 -24.49
N GLY A 64 -4.69 9.30 -24.61
CA GLY A 64 -5.88 9.41 -25.46
C GLY A 64 -7.16 8.78 -24.87
N THR A 65 -7.14 8.33 -23.62
CA THR A 65 -8.31 7.73 -22.94
C THR A 65 -8.67 8.54 -21.69
N LYS A 66 -9.96 8.84 -21.54
CA LYS A 66 -10.52 9.44 -20.33
C LYS A 66 -10.72 8.37 -19.27
N TYR A 67 -10.14 8.58 -18.08
CA TYR A 67 -10.29 7.73 -16.91
C TYR A 67 -10.95 8.48 -15.78
N PHE A 68 -11.75 7.76 -15.00
CA PHE A 68 -12.23 8.18 -13.70
C PHE A 68 -11.52 7.34 -12.65
N LEU A 69 -10.65 7.95 -11.86
CA LEU A 69 -9.90 7.25 -10.82
C LEU A 69 -10.54 7.53 -9.47
N TYR A 70 -11.02 6.49 -8.80
CA TYR A 70 -11.22 6.57 -7.36
C TYR A 70 -9.85 6.72 -6.71
N VAL A 71 -9.70 7.71 -5.84
CA VAL A 71 -8.48 7.94 -5.06
C VAL A 71 -8.88 8.37 -3.66
N HIS A 72 -8.36 7.69 -2.65
CA HIS A 72 -8.46 8.16 -1.28
C HIS A 72 -7.16 7.92 -0.51
N SER A 73 -6.88 8.81 0.43
CA SER A 73 -5.71 8.77 1.30
C SER A 73 -6.15 8.76 2.74
N TYR A 74 -5.94 7.65 3.43
CA TYR A 74 -6.28 7.50 4.83
C TYR A 74 -5.09 7.98 5.67
N LEU A 75 -5.14 9.23 6.13
CA LEU A 75 -4.13 9.79 7.03
C LEU A 75 -4.15 9.07 8.37
N ASN A 76 -2.97 8.86 8.97
CA ASN A 76 -2.74 8.09 10.20
C ASN A 76 -2.90 6.56 10.09
N TYR A 77 -3.21 6.06 8.88
CA TYR A 77 -3.25 4.62 8.59
C TYR A 77 -1.99 4.12 7.85
N GLY A 78 -0.94 4.94 7.74
CA GLY A 78 0.37 4.47 7.31
C GLY A 78 0.98 3.51 8.33
N LEU A 79 1.96 2.69 7.94
CA LEU A 79 2.50 1.63 8.81
C LEU A 79 3.05 2.18 10.15
N LEU A 80 3.71 3.33 10.10
CA LEU A 80 4.37 3.92 11.27
C LEU A 80 3.38 4.69 12.14
N ALA A 81 2.39 5.34 11.52
CA ALA A 81 1.27 5.94 12.24
C ALA A 81 0.40 4.87 12.92
N ALA A 82 0.13 3.75 12.23
CA ALA A 82 -0.61 2.62 12.80
C ALA A 82 0.12 2.00 14.00
N ARG A 83 1.45 1.84 13.94
CA ARG A 83 2.23 1.45 15.13
C ARG A 83 2.01 2.40 16.30
N ALA A 84 2.05 3.71 16.06
CA ALA A 84 1.83 4.71 17.10
C ALA A 84 0.41 4.60 17.71
N GLU A 85 -0.62 4.51 16.89
CA GLU A 85 -2.01 4.37 17.34
C GLU A 85 -2.21 3.10 18.19
N ILE A 86 -1.70 1.94 17.73
CA ILE A 86 -1.80 0.67 18.45
C ILE A 86 -1.07 0.74 19.79
N LEU A 87 0.14 1.31 19.82
CA LEU A 87 0.94 1.43 21.05
C LEU A 87 0.34 2.43 22.03
N ILE A 88 -0.18 3.56 21.55
CA ILE A 88 -0.91 4.53 22.38
C ILE A 88 -2.12 3.85 23.01
N TRP A 89 -2.90 3.12 22.20
CA TRP A 89 -4.05 2.38 22.70
C TRP A 89 -3.66 1.36 23.79
N GLN A 90 -2.59 0.58 23.57
CA GLN A 90 -2.05 -0.34 24.57
C GLN A 90 -1.60 0.40 25.84
N SER A 91 -0.91 1.53 25.71
CA SER A 91 -0.43 2.31 26.87
C SER A 91 -1.59 2.80 27.74
N MET A 92 -2.70 3.21 27.11
CA MET A 92 -3.90 3.69 27.79
C MET A 92 -4.66 2.57 28.51
N HIS A 93 -4.60 1.33 28.02
CA HIS A 93 -5.42 0.22 28.52
C HIS A 93 -4.63 -0.82 29.34
N LEU A 94 -3.30 -0.87 29.21
CA LEU A 94 -2.44 -1.89 29.83
C LEU A 94 -1.35 -1.30 30.75
N GLY A 95 -1.25 0.02 30.90
CA GLY A 95 -0.40 0.65 31.91
C GLY A 95 1.11 0.38 31.76
N SER A 96 1.60 0.07 30.56
CA SER A 96 3.02 -0.20 30.30
C SER A 96 3.78 1.05 29.85
N SER A 97 4.99 1.20 30.37
CA SER A 97 5.87 2.37 30.34
C SER A 97 6.25 2.85 28.93
N SER A 98 6.30 4.17 28.79
CA SER A 98 6.70 4.95 27.61
C SER A 98 8.02 4.49 26.98
N GLY A 99 7.99 4.15 25.68
CA GLY A 99 9.16 3.90 24.84
C GLY A 99 9.14 4.78 23.59
N TYR A 100 10.29 5.32 23.19
CA TYR A 100 10.43 6.15 22.00
C TYR A 100 10.35 5.30 20.72
N ILE A 101 9.51 5.71 19.77
CA ILE A 101 9.30 5.02 18.48
C ILE A 101 10.26 5.60 17.44
N THR A 102 11.12 4.77 16.86
CA THR A 102 11.98 5.10 15.71
C THR A 102 11.46 4.43 14.43
N PHE A 103 11.62 5.10 13.28
CA PHE A 103 10.86 4.88 12.04
C PHE A 103 11.68 4.14 10.97
N PHE A 104 11.28 2.93 10.51
CA PHE A 104 11.77 2.31 9.26
C PHE A 104 10.75 1.31 8.65
N PRO A 105 10.72 1.13 7.30
CA PRO A 105 9.78 0.23 6.62
C PRO A 105 10.14 -1.26 6.80
N ALA A 106 9.14 -2.09 7.12
CA ALA A 106 9.31 -3.52 7.36
C ALA A 106 9.74 -4.29 6.10
N GLY A 107 10.98 -4.80 6.10
CA GLY A 107 11.63 -5.52 5.00
C GLY A 107 11.17 -6.97 4.79
N PHE A 108 9.88 -7.18 4.50
CA PHE A 108 9.31 -8.53 4.34
C PHE A 108 9.62 -9.17 2.97
N LEU A 109 9.85 -8.37 1.92
CA LEU A 109 10.19 -8.87 0.60
C LEU A 109 11.67 -9.23 0.49
N ASP A 110 12.00 -10.32 -0.22
CA ASP A 110 13.37 -10.56 -0.64
C ASP A 110 13.86 -9.33 -1.42
N PRO A 111 14.91 -8.62 -0.96
CA PRO A 111 15.37 -7.40 -1.63
C PRO A 111 15.85 -7.66 -3.06
N ASN A 112 16.13 -8.92 -3.40
CA ASN A 112 16.54 -9.35 -4.74
C ASN A 112 15.37 -9.66 -5.67
N LEU A 113 14.14 -9.79 -5.15
CA LEU A 113 12.96 -9.97 -5.97
C LEU A 113 12.32 -8.61 -6.32
N PRO A 114 12.09 -8.31 -7.61
CA PRO A 114 11.48 -7.05 -8.02
C PRO A 114 9.99 -6.96 -7.62
N TYR A 115 9.32 -8.11 -7.51
CA TYR A 115 7.95 -8.26 -7.05
C TYR A 115 7.72 -9.66 -6.45
N ALA A 116 6.62 -9.83 -5.72
CA ALA A 116 6.15 -11.11 -5.21
C ALA A 116 4.63 -11.22 -5.33
N LYS A 117 4.13 -12.41 -5.68
CA LYS A 117 2.71 -12.73 -5.68
C LYS A 117 2.35 -13.41 -4.36
N VAL A 118 1.38 -12.87 -3.65
CA VAL A 118 0.93 -13.38 -2.35
C VAL A 118 -0.58 -13.18 -2.23
N GLY A 119 -1.26 -13.99 -1.44
CA GLY A 119 -2.61 -13.66 -0.95
C GLY A 119 -2.54 -12.93 0.40
N PRO A 120 -3.53 -12.12 0.78
CA PRO A 120 -3.60 -11.52 2.11
C PRO A 120 -3.44 -12.56 3.23
N ILE A 121 -3.95 -13.78 3.06
CA ILE A 121 -3.78 -14.88 4.03
C ILE A 121 -2.31 -15.17 4.38
N GLY A 122 -1.38 -14.94 3.45
CA GLY A 122 0.05 -15.11 3.69
C GLY A 122 0.58 -14.17 4.78
N PHE A 123 0.02 -12.96 4.92
CA PHE A 123 0.34 -12.04 6.00
C PHE A 123 -0.17 -12.56 7.34
N SER A 124 -1.38 -13.13 7.39
CA SER A 124 -1.93 -13.75 8.60
C SER A 124 -1.08 -14.92 9.08
N ASP A 125 -0.65 -15.80 8.18
CA ASP A 125 0.17 -16.95 8.55
C ASP A 125 1.59 -16.55 8.95
N ALA A 126 2.15 -15.50 8.32
CA ALA A 126 3.41 -14.91 8.75
C ALA A 126 3.28 -14.25 10.13
N ALA A 127 2.16 -13.56 10.39
CA ALA A 127 1.87 -12.93 11.66
C ALA A 127 1.83 -13.95 12.80
N LYS A 128 1.09 -15.06 12.65
CA LYS A 128 1.02 -16.12 13.67
C LYS A 128 2.42 -16.58 14.12
N ARG A 129 3.31 -16.86 13.16
CA ARG A 129 4.70 -17.26 13.46
C ARG A 129 5.50 -16.13 14.13
N ALA A 130 5.36 -14.90 13.65
CA ALA A 130 6.09 -13.76 14.19
C ALA A 130 5.64 -13.43 15.63
N CYS A 131 4.35 -13.56 15.93
CA CYS A 131 3.79 -13.29 17.25
C CYS A 131 4.14 -14.35 18.30
N GLU A 132 4.43 -15.58 17.88
CA GLU A 132 4.93 -16.66 18.74
C GLU A 132 6.45 -16.62 18.94
N THR A 133 7.16 -15.78 18.19
CA THR A 133 8.63 -15.69 18.22
C THR A 133 9.08 -14.74 19.34
N ARG A 134 10.03 -15.20 20.17
CA ARG A 134 10.67 -14.34 21.18
C ARG A 134 11.64 -13.36 20.52
N LEU A 135 11.73 -12.14 21.06
CA LEU A 135 12.58 -11.09 20.49
C LEU A 135 14.06 -11.48 20.41
N GLU A 136 14.55 -12.27 21.36
CA GLU A 136 15.92 -12.81 21.37
C GLU A 136 16.21 -13.74 20.18
N ASP A 137 15.20 -14.50 19.75
CA ASP A 137 15.29 -15.45 18.64
C ASP A 137 14.99 -14.77 17.29
N ALA A 138 14.35 -13.60 17.31
CA ALA A 138 13.78 -12.95 16.14
C ALA A 138 14.83 -12.61 15.06
N LYS A 139 16.03 -12.17 15.42
CA LYS A 139 17.07 -11.83 14.43
C LYS A 139 17.60 -13.07 13.71
N ALA A 140 17.65 -14.22 14.38
CA ALA A 140 18.07 -15.48 13.78
C ALA A 140 17.01 -16.03 12.82
N ILE A 141 15.73 -15.93 13.19
CA ILE A 141 14.59 -16.42 12.39
C ILE A 141 14.29 -15.47 11.21
N TYR A 142 14.41 -14.16 11.43
CA TYR A 142 14.11 -13.10 10.46
C TYR A 142 15.36 -12.26 10.14
N PRO A 143 16.41 -12.85 9.55
CA PRO A 143 17.69 -12.17 9.36
C PRO A 143 17.60 -10.95 8.44
N ARG A 144 16.62 -10.93 7.53
CA ARG A 144 16.36 -9.86 6.57
C ARG A 144 15.63 -8.65 7.15
N VAL A 145 14.99 -8.80 8.32
CA VAL A 145 14.32 -7.69 9.00
C VAL A 145 15.37 -6.89 9.76
N GLU A 146 15.30 -5.56 9.64
CA GLU A 146 16.16 -4.65 10.38
C GLU A 146 15.94 -4.81 11.88
N GLN A 147 17.02 -4.68 12.67
CA GLN A 147 16.99 -4.95 14.10
C GLN A 147 15.91 -4.13 14.82
N ASP A 148 15.79 -2.86 14.47
CA ASP A 148 14.85 -1.91 15.07
C ASP A 148 13.38 -2.21 14.72
N ASN A 149 13.15 -3.02 13.66
CA ASN A 149 11.81 -3.42 13.22
C ASN A 149 11.37 -4.77 13.80
N LEU A 150 12.28 -5.57 14.36
CA LEU A 150 11.95 -6.89 14.93
C LEU A 150 10.88 -6.83 16.03
N PRO A 151 10.89 -5.87 16.97
CA PRO A 151 9.84 -5.79 18.00
C PRO A 151 8.43 -5.55 17.43
N TYR A 152 8.33 -4.96 16.24
CA TYR A 152 7.07 -4.57 15.63
C TYR A 152 6.60 -5.56 14.55
N LEU A 153 7.39 -6.58 14.21
CA LEU A 153 7.12 -7.47 13.08
C LEU A 153 5.74 -8.17 13.19
N CYS A 154 5.40 -8.69 14.37
CA CYS A 154 4.08 -9.28 14.62
C CYS A 154 2.96 -8.25 14.37
N MET A 155 3.09 -7.06 14.97
CA MET A 155 2.10 -5.98 14.87
C MET A 155 1.90 -5.53 13.42
N ASP A 156 3.00 -5.34 12.67
CA ASP A 156 2.97 -4.92 11.28
C ASP A 156 2.26 -5.93 10.39
N LEU A 157 2.54 -7.23 10.56
CA LEU A 157 1.94 -8.29 9.75
C LEU A 157 0.46 -8.45 10.05
N VAL A 158 0.06 -8.35 11.33
CA VAL A 158 -1.36 -8.31 11.71
C VAL A 158 -2.03 -7.10 11.08
N TYR A 159 -1.43 -5.91 11.22
CA TYR A 159 -1.99 -4.68 10.69
C TYR A 159 -2.17 -4.73 9.16
N GLN A 160 -1.15 -5.21 8.43
CA GLN A 160 -1.22 -5.36 6.98
C GLN A 160 -2.34 -6.34 6.57
N PHE A 161 -2.49 -7.46 7.27
CA PHE A 161 -3.60 -8.39 7.02
C PHE A 161 -4.96 -7.74 7.27
N THR A 162 -5.18 -7.13 8.44
CA THR A 162 -6.45 -6.52 8.81
C THR A 162 -6.78 -5.33 7.91
N LEU A 163 -5.78 -4.54 7.51
CA LEU A 163 -5.97 -3.42 6.59
C LEU A 163 -6.45 -3.89 5.22
N LEU A 164 -5.87 -4.97 4.69
CA LEU A 164 -6.25 -5.51 3.38
C LEU A 164 -7.62 -6.20 3.43
N VAL A 165 -7.88 -7.03 4.44
CA VAL A 165 -9.10 -7.86 4.52
C VAL A 165 -10.25 -7.10 5.18
N ASP A 166 -10.07 -6.61 6.40
CA ASP A 166 -11.16 -5.96 7.13
C ASP A 166 -11.34 -4.49 6.70
N GLY A 167 -10.24 -3.81 6.38
CA GLY A 167 -10.25 -2.41 5.94
C GLY A 167 -10.69 -2.24 4.49
N PHE A 168 -9.97 -2.88 3.56
CA PHE A 168 -10.22 -2.76 2.12
C PHE A 168 -11.10 -3.86 1.54
N ALA A 169 -11.57 -4.81 2.36
CA ALA A 169 -12.49 -5.87 1.93
C ALA A 169 -11.93 -6.77 0.81
N LEU A 170 -10.62 -6.99 0.75
CA LEU A 170 -10.03 -7.97 -0.18
C LEU A 170 -10.34 -9.40 0.30
N ASP A 171 -10.63 -10.28 -0.65
CA ASP A 171 -10.73 -11.72 -0.37
C ASP A 171 -9.36 -12.24 0.12
N PRO A 172 -9.28 -12.98 1.25
CA PRO A 172 -8.02 -13.45 1.80
C PRO A 172 -7.19 -14.33 0.86
N TRP A 173 -7.84 -14.97 -0.11
CA TRP A 173 -7.23 -15.89 -1.08
C TRP A 173 -6.99 -15.24 -2.43
N GLN A 174 -7.49 -14.03 -2.65
CA GLN A 174 -7.21 -13.28 -3.87
C GLN A 174 -5.71 -13.00 -3.97
N GLU A 175 -5.13 -13.32 -5.12
CA GLU A 175 -3.74 -13.01 -5.40
C GLU A 175 -3.54 -11.49 -5.57
N ILE A 176 -2.61 -10.94 -4.80
CA ILE A 176 -2.10 -9.59 -4.94
C ILE A 176 -0.61 -9.63 -5.30
N THR A 177 -0.12 -8.56 -5.91
CA THR A 177 1.30 -8.43 -6.25
C THR A 177 1.91 -7.33 -5.40
N LEU A 178 2.87 -7.72 -4.55
CA LEU A 178 3.74 -6.80 -3.85
C LEU A 178 4.84 -6.38 -4.81
N VAL A 179 4.96 -5.08 -5.07
CA VAL A 179 5.84 -4.56 -6.11
C VAL A 179 6.84 -3.58 -5.50
N LYS A 180 8.12 -3.76 -5.84
CA LYS A 180 9.20 -2.80 -5.56
C LYS A 180 9.73 -2.21 -6.85
N LYS A 181 9.90 -3.05 -7.87
CA LYS A 181 10.31 -2.68 -9.22
C LYS A 181 9.48 -3.43 -10.25
N VAL A 182 9.25 -2.81 -11.40
CA VAL A 182 8.60 -3.44 -12.55
C VAL A 182 9.59 -3.52 -13.69
N GLN A 183 9.67 -4.69 -14.34
CA GLN A 183 10.44 -4.84 -15.57
C GLN A 183 9.77 -4.04 -16.67
N TYR A 184 10.49 -3.07 -17.22
CA TYR A 184 10.02 -2.26 -18.33
C TYR A 184 11.11 -2.20 -19.40
N GLN A 185 10.82 -2.80 -20.55
CA GLN A 185 11.81 -3.04 -21.61
C GLN A 185 13.02 -3.81 -21.04
N ASN A 186 14.23 -3.26 -21.15
CA ASN A 186 15.48 -3.89 -20.70
C ASN A 186 15.91 -3.47 -19.29
N SER A 187 15.06 -2.75 -18.54
CA SER A 187 15.42 -2.17 -17.24
C SER A 187 14.38 -2.47 -16.15
N LEU A 188 14.84 -2.51 -14.90
CA LEU A 188 13.98 -2.53 -13.71
C LEU A 188 13.71 -1.10 -13.25
N VAL A 189 12.46 -0.67 -13.34
CA VAL A 189 12.03 0.67 -12.96
C VAL A 189 11.39 0.61 -11.57
N GLU A 190 11.72 1.57 -10.71
CA GLU A 190 11.10 1.68 -9.40
C GLU A 190 9.60 1.94 -9.53
N ALA A 191 8.83 1.17 -8.77
CA ALA A 191 7.40 1.36 -8.69
C ALA A 191 7.10 2.39 -7.59
N ALA A 192 7.18 3.66 -7.98
CA ALA A 192 6.90 4.78 -7.09
C ALA A 192 6.12 5.89 -7.81
N TRP A 193 5.56 6.81 -7.03
CA TRP A 193 4.77 7.94 -7.53
C TRP A 193 5.49 8.88 -8.53
N PRO A 194 6.82 9.12 -8.51
CA PRO A 194 7.41 10.18 -9.34
C PRO A 194 7.24 9.98 -10.85
N LEU A 195 7.31 8.73 -11.33
CA LEU A 195 7.12 8.43 -12.76
C LEU A 195 5.70 8.79 -13.22
N GLY A 196 4.70 8.45 -12.42
CA GLY A 196 3.30 8.79 -12.69
C GLY A 196 3.10 10.30 -12.75
N SER A 197 3.66 11.05 -11.82
CA SER A 197 3.58 12.52 -11.83
C SER A 197 4.20 13.13 -13.10
N ALA A 198 5.32 12.59 -13.58
CA ALA A 198 5.92 13.03 -14.84
C ALA A 198 5.01 12.74 -16.06
N ILE A 199 4.36 11.57 -16.08
CA ILE A 199 3.42 11.17 -17.15
C ILE A 199 2.18 12.05 -17.15
N GLU A 200 1.66 12.39 -15.97
CA GLU A 200 0.51 13.28 -15.79
C GLU A 200 0.78 14.66 -16.41
N VAL A 201 1.91 15.26 -16.06
CA VAL A 201 2.34 16.55 -16.61
C VAL A 201 2.48 16.45 -18.13
N ALA A 202 3.17 15.41 -18.64
CA ALA A 202 3.36 15.23 -20.09
C ALA A 202 2.05 14.96 -20.86
N SER A 203 1.03 14.39 -20.21
CA SER A 203 -0.27 14.09 -20.84
C SER A 203 -1.26 15.26 -20.78
N SER A 204 -0.97 16.27 -19.95
CA SER A 204 -1.78 17.48 -19.79
C SER A 204 -1.45 18.60 -20.79
N SER A 205 -0.50 18.35 -21.70
CA SER A 205 -0.04 19.28 -22.76
C SER A 205 -0.70 19.00 -24.12
#